data_AF-A0A2Z4IW19-F1
#
_entry.id   AF-A0A2Z4IW19-F1
#
_cell.length_a   1.000
_cell.length_b   1.000
_cell.length_c   1.000
_cell.angle_alpha   90.00
_cell.angle_beta   90.00
_cell.angle_gamma   90.00
#
_symmetry.space_group_name_H-M   'P 1'
#
loop_
_entity.id
_entity.type
_entity.pdbx_description
1 polymer ?
#
loop_
_entity_poly.entity_id
_entity_poly.type
_entity_poly.pdbx_seq_one_letter_code
_entity_poly.pdbx_strand_id
1 'polypeptide(L)'
;MYSARFGPGRRWSGQLSQDAGQGGLGVAGTVVVVAVDFTHEIIGRDYMVQSLLDGIPATEHLRTYPRSAWPAYYRKLGEIARRVHDVRGPAFGPITGPAYGRWSEAVAASLEDIATDVEGIGLDASDVRKVIVAAHHHQAVLDEIAEPRMLAGDLWLPNTQLDQHAPEPVITGVYDFDRTWWGDPAADWTIRMATAKPDERIAFWYTYGRLRQSEDAAWRQKIYEARHLGAIRLERHRLGNVEGVSASYGSMADILATVG
;
A
#
# COMPACT_ATOMS: atom_id res chain seq x y z
N MET A 1 -7.44 9.41 10.61
CA MET A 1 -8.84 9.00 10.32
C MET A 1 -9.35 9.87 9.17
N TYR A 2 -9.21 9.42 7.92
CA TYR A 2 -9.53 10.23 6.75
C TYR A 2 -11.03 10.13 6.42
N SER A 3 -11.76 11.24 6.60
CA SER A 3 -13.15 11.41 6.14
C SER A 3 -13.11 12.01 4.73
N ALA A 4 -13.44 11.22 3.72
CA ALA A 4 -13.75 11.74 2.39
C ALA A 4 -15.17 12.30 2.42
N ARG A 5 -15.33 13.62 2.33
CA ARG A 5 -16.65 14.26 2.17
C ARG A 5 -17.08 14.12 0.72
N PHE A 6 -17.99 13.19 0.44
CA PHE A 6 -18.72 13.17 -0.83
C PHE A 6 -19.90 14.15 -0.75
N GLY A 7 -19.98 15.09 -1.68
CA GLY A 7 -21.07 16.07 -1.76
C GLY A 7 -22.41 15.40 -2.07
N PRO A 8 -23.55 15.91 -1.54
CA PRO A 8 -24.83 15.24 -1.69
C PRO A 8 -25.42 15.48 -3.08
N GLY A 9 -26.00 14.42 -3.65
CA GLY A 9 -27.00 14.56 -4.71
C GLY A 9 -26.70 13.87 -6.02
N ARG A 10 -26.73 12.54 -6.04
CA ARG A 10 -27.26 11.79 -7.19
C ARG A 10 -28.00 10.55 -6.68
N ARG A 11 -29.33 10.59 -6.74
CA ARG A 11 -30.16 9.37 -6.66
C ARG A 11 -29.89 8.55 -7.92
N TRP A 12 -29.53 7.29 -7.74
CA TRP A 12 -29.43 6.36 -8.85
C TRP A 12 -30.59 5.36 -8.78
N SER A 13 -31.39 5.32 -9.84
CA SER A 13 -32.36 4.27 -10.13
C SER A 13 -31.94 3.60 -11.43
N GLY A 14 -31.33 2.42 -11.34
CA GLY A 14 -30.97 1.63 -12.51
C GLY A 14 -30.85 0.15 -12.17
N GLN A 15 -31.52 -0.69 -12.93
CA GLN A 15 -31.24 -2.13 -12.94
C GLN A 15 -29.89 -2.35 -13.64
N LEU A 16 -28.96 -3.06 -13.00
CA LEU A 16 -27.72 -3.48 -13.66
C LEU A 16 -28.01 -4.66 -14.60
N SER A 17 -27.80 -4.40 -15.90
CA SER A 17 -27.73 -5.43 -16.93
C SER A 17 -26.58 -6.38 -16.61
N GLN A 18 -26.88 -7.67 -16.46
CA GLN A 18 -25.88 -8.74 -16.50
C GLN A 18 -25.42 -8.89 -17.94
N ASP A 19 -24.35 -8.22 -18.33
CA ASP A 19 -23.57 -8.59 -19.51
C ASP A 19 -22.14 -8.06 -19.34
N ALA A 20 -21.34 -8.79 -18.58
CA ALA A 20 -19.88 -8.73 -18.68
C ALA A 20 -19.43 -10.00 -19.39
N GLY A 21 -19.13 -9.84 -20.67
CA GLY A 21 -18.73 -10.92 -21.57
C GLY A 21 -17.51 -11.71 -21.07
N GLN A 22 -17.55 -13.00 -21.37
CA GLN A 22 -16.44 -13.92 -21.28
C GLN A 22 -15.30 -13.41 -22.17
N GLY A 23 -14.25 -12.86 -21.57
CA GLY A 23 -13.12 -12.32 -22.32
C GLY A 23 -12.10 -11.62 -21.43
N GLY A 24 -11.55 -12.32 -20.44
CA GLY A 24 -10.43 -11.78 -19.66
C GLY A 24 -10.14 -12.53 -18.36
N LEU A 25 -8.85 -12.73 -18.12
CA LEU A 25 -8.21 -13.07 -16.83
C LEU A 25 -8.26 -14.53 -16.38
N GLY A 26 -7.09 -15.19 -16.41
CA GLY A 26 -6.76 -16.33 -15.53
C GLY A 26 -6.46 -15.89 -14.09
N VAL A 27 -7.25 -14.96 -13.55
CA VAL A 27 -7.31 -14.63 -12.11
C VAL A 27 -8.80 -14.59 -11.79
N ALA A 28 -9.30 -15.64 -11.14
CA ALA A 28 -10.70 -15.79 -10.80
C ALA A 28 -11.05 -14.86 -9.61
N GLY A 29 -11.88 -13.84 -9.85
CA GLY A 29 -12.51 -13.01 -8.83
C GLY A 29 -12.06 -11.55 -8.82
N THR A 30 -12.81 -10.67 -9.48
CA THR A 30 -12.69 -9.21 -9.27
C THR A 30 -13.68 -8.80 -8.19
N VAL A 31 -13.23 -8.06 -7.17
CA VAL A 31 -14.15 -7.45 -6.21
C VAL A 31 -15.01 -6.42 -6.94
N VAL A 32 -16.33 -6.59 -6.89
CA VAL A 32 -17.29 -5.65 -7.47
C VAL A 32 -18.05 -4.96 -6.34
N VAL A 33 -18.18 -3.63 -6.42
CA VAL A 33 -19.07 -2.88 -5.53
C VAL A 33 -20.51 -3.16 -5.96
N VAL A 34 -21.27 -3.80 -5.07
CA VAL A 34 -22.66 -4.21 -5.30
C VAL A 34 -23.64 -3.11 -4.90
N ALA A 35 -23.32 -2.38 -3.82
CA ALA A 35 -24.13 -1.26 -3.34
C ALA A 35 -23.27 -0.25 -2.57
N VAL A 36 -23.72 1.00 -2.53
CA VAL A 36 -23.19 2.06 -1.67
C VAL A 36 -24.35 2.84 -1.07
N ASP A 37 -24.18 3.34 0.15
CA ASP A 37 -25.12 4.26 0.79
C ASP A 37 -24.35 5.31 1.60
N PHE A 38 -24.64 6.57 1.29
CA PHE A 38 -24.07 7.75 1.94
C PHE A 38 -25.16 8.62 2.59
N THR A 39 -26.41 8.14 2.64
CA THR A 39 -27.57 8.86 3.19
C THR A 39 -27.66 8.75 4.71
N HIS A 40 -27.03 7.72 5.27
CA HIS A 40 -27.07 7.36 6.68
C HIS A 40 -28.46 6.90 7.19
N GLU A 41 -29.39 6.57 6.28
CA GLU A 41 -30.76 6.20 6.64
C GLU A 41 -30.87 4.80 7.26
N ILE A 42 -30.11 3.82 6.74
CA ILE A 42 -30.14 2.43 7.23
C ILE A 42 -29.08 2.21 8.31
N ILE A 43 -27.85 2.64 8.02
CA ILE A 43 -26.71 2.62 8.95
C ILE A 43 -26.32 4.07 9.13
N GLY A 44 -26.16 4.54 10.36
CA GLY A 44 -25.81 5.94 10.67
C GLY A 44 -24.40 6.38 10.26
N ARG A 45 -23.84 5.82 9.17
CA ARG A 45 -22.50 6.04 8.60
C ARG A 45 -22.52 5.70 7.10
N ASP A 46 -21.51 6.19 6.39
CA ASP A 46 -21.24 5.76 5.02
C ASP A 46 -20.90 4.26 4.99
N TYR A 47 -21.45 3.53 4.02
CA TYR A 47 -21.09 2.13 3.83
C TYR A 47 -21.13 1.71 2.35
N MET A 48 -20.37 0.65 2.04
CA MET A 48 -20.41 -0.04 0.77
C MET A 48 -20.53 -1.54 0.99
N VAL A 49 -21.16 -2.22 0.04
CA VAL A 49 -21.25 -3.69 -0.02
C VAL A 49 -20.51 -4.14 -1.27
N GLN A 50 -19.65 -5.15 -1.12
CA GLN A 50 -18.85 -5.70 -2.19
C GLN A 50 -19.12 -7.20 -2.36
N SER A 51 -18.84 -7.74 -3.54
CA SER A 51 -18.89 -9.18 -3.80
C SER A 51 -17.96 -9.93 -2.85
N LEU A 52 -18.45 -11.02 -2.26
CA LEU A 52 -17.61 -11.93 -1.50
C LEU A 52 -16.71 -12.72 -2.46
N LEU A 53 -15.40 -12.67 -2.22
CA LEU A 53 -14.44 -13.55 -2.87
C LEU A 53 -14.45 -14.91 -2.17
N ASP A 54 -14.35 -15.99 -2.95
CA ASP A 54 -14.51 -17.38 -2.50
C ASP A 54 -13.19 -18.11 -2.19
N GLY A 55 -12.07 -17.37 -2.12
CA GLY A 55 -10.76 -17.91 -1.76
C GLY A 55 -10.50 -17.92 -0.26
N ILE A 56 -9.42 -18.59 0.15
CA ILE A 56 -8.97 -18.67 1.55
C ILE A 56 -7.90 -17.59 1.78
N PRO A 57 -7.95 -16.80 2.87
CA PRO A 57 -6.91 -15.83 3.20
C PRO A 57 -5.50 -16.43 3.14
N ALA A 58 -4.59 -15.79 2.43
CA ALA A 58 -3.25 -16.35 2.21
C ALA A 58 -2.44 -16.45 3.51
N THR A 59 -2.73 -15.62 4.52
CA THR A 59 -2.18 -15.72 5.89
C THR A 59 -2.44 -17.07 6.53
N GLU A 60 -3.54 -17.72 6.17
CA GLU A 60 -3.95 -19.01 6.70
C GLU A 60 -3.55 -20.16 5.78
N HIS A 61 -3.71 -19.97 4.46
CA HIS A 61 -3.59 -21.05 3.48
C HIS A 61 -2.17 -21.22 2.94
N LEU A 62 -1.36 -20.17 2.77
CA LEU A 62 -0.02 -20.32 2.19
C LEU A 62 0.87 -21.27 3.01
N ARG A 63 0.69 -21.28 4.33
CA ARG A 63 1.42 -22.14 5.27
C ARG A 63 1.02 -23.63 5.22
N THR A 64 -0.05 -23.99 4.53
CA THR A 64 -0.43 -25.40 4.32
C THR A 64 0.36 -26.03 3.17
N TYR A 65 0.90 -25.22 2.27
CA TYR A 65 1.80 -25.66 1.21
C TYR A 65 3.23 -25.87 1.73
N PRO A 66 4.00 -26.82 1.17
CA PRO A 66 5.42 -26.91 1.44
C PRO A 66 6.12 -25.61 1.02
N ARG A 67 7.16 -25.18 1.77
CA ARG A 67 7.91 -23.95 1.47
C ARG A 67 8.49 -23.91 0.05
N SER A 68 8.79 -25.07 -0.54
CA SER A 68 9.23 -25.19 -1.93
C SER A 68 8.21 -24.67 -2.96
N ALA A 69 6.93 -24.59 -2.61
CA ALA A 69 5.86 -24.07 -3.48
C ALA A 69 5.62 -22.55 -3.33
N TRP A 70 6.10 -21.93 -2.23
CA TRP A 70 5.90 -20.51 -1.96
C TRP A 70 6.45 -19.56 -3.03
N PRO A 71 7.55 -19.89 -3.77
CA PRO A 71 7.99 -19.07 -4.88
C PRO A 71 6.90 -18.83 -5.96
N ALA A 72 5.95 -19.76 -6.14
CA ALA A 72 4.84 -19.57 -7.09
C ALA A 72 3.92 -18.41 -6.66
N TYR A 73 3.58 -18.34 -5.37
CA TYR A 73 2.82 -17.24 -4.79
C TYR A 73 3.54 -15.90 -5.00
N TYR A 74 4.84 -15.81 -4.66
CA TYR A 74 5.57 -14.55 -4.78
C TYR A 74 5.76 -14.11 -6.23
N ARG A 75 5.96 -15.03 -7.18
CA ARG A 75 5.91 -14.70 -8.62
C ARG A 75 4.57 -14.08 -8.99
N LYS A 76 3.46 -14.66 -8.54
CA LYS A 76 2.13 -14.12 -8.86
C LYS A 76 1.91 -12.74 -8.24
N LEU A 77 2.34 -12.55 -7.00
CA LEU A 77 2.29 -11.25 -6.32
C LEU A 77 3.10 -10.18 -7.08
N GLY A 78 4.28 -10.54 -7.60
CA GLY A 78 5.11 -9.67 -8.44
C GLY A 78 4.44 -9.26 -9.75
N GLU A 79 3.71 -10.17 -10.40
CA GLU A 79 2.91 -9.85 -11.60
C GLU A 79 1.80 -8.85 -11.27
N ILE A 80 1.08 -9.06 -10.17
CA ILE A 80 -0.03 -8.20 -9.75
C ILE A 80 0.49 -6.81 -9.39
N ALA A 81 1.52 -6.73 -8.53
CA ALA A 81 2.12 -5.46 -8.12
C ALA A 81 2.62 -4.65 -9.32
N ARG A 82 3.26 -5.30 -10.31
CA ARG A 82 3.70 -4.64 -11.53
C ARG A 82 2.52 -4.05 -12.31
N ARG A 83 1.43 -4.81 -12.47
CA ARG A 83 0.23 -4.31 -13.17
C ARG A 83 -0.39 -3.11 -12.47
N VAL A 84 -0.42 -3.10 -11.14
CA VAL A 84 -0.86 -1.94 -10.36
C VAL A 84 0.05 -0.75 -10.65
N HIS A 85 1.37 -0.93 -10.52
CA HIS A 85 2.36 0.14 -10.72
C HIS A 85 2.46 0.62 -12.19
N ASP A 86 1.99 -0.16 -13.15
CA ASP A 86 1.90 0.26 -14.55
C ASP A 86 0.77 1.27 -14.80
N VAL A 87 -0.20 1.41 -13.89
CA VAL A 87 -1.27 2.42 -13.97
C VAL A 87 -0.71 3.81 -13.65
N ARG A 88 -0.97 4.78 -14.54
CA ARG A 88 -0.50 6.17 -14.41
C ARG A 88 -1.56 7.06 -13.76
N GLY A 89 -1.11 7.97 -12.90
CA GLY A 89 -1.95 8.92 -12.17
C GLY A 89 -1.86 10.34 -12.70
N PRO A 90 -2.87 11.18 -12.42
CA PRO A 90 -2.89 12.58 -12.87
C PRO A 90 -2.00 13.51 -12.02
N ALA A 91 -1.69 13.15 -10.77
CA ALA A 91 -0.89 13.93 -9.83
C ALA A 91 -0.31 13.01 -8.74
N PHE A 92 0.67 13.47 -7.98
CA PHE A 92 1.15 12.76 -6.79
C PHE A 92 0.21 12.98 -5.62
N GLY A 93 0.07 12.01 -4.71
CA GLY A 93 -0.77 12.15 -3.52
C GLY A 93 -1.97 11.19 -3.45
N PRO A 94 -2.79 11.29 -2.36
CA PRO A 94 -3.92 10.39 -2.09
C PRO A 94 -4.95 10.42 -3.21
N ILE A 95 -5.53 9.27 -3.58
CA ILE A 95 -6.53 9.20 -4.67
C ILE A 95 -7.70 10.16 -4.43
N THR A 96 -8.16 10.26 -3.18
CA THR A 96 -9.29 11.12 -2.78
C THR A 96 -8.85 12.32 -1.93
N GLY A 97 -7.58 12.72 -2.00
CA GLY A 97 -7.01 13.79 -1.17
C GLY A 97 -6.32 14.89 -1.97
N PRO A 98 -5.46 15.68 -1.33
CA PRO A 98 -4.69 16.72 -1.99
C PRO A 98 -3.83 16.15 -3.12
N ALA A 99 -3.82 16.86 -4.24
CA ALA A 99 -2.96 16.57 -5.39
C ALA A 99 -1.71 17.45 -5.35
N TYR A 100 -0.56 16.85 -5.61
CA TYR A 100 0.74 17.52 -5.60
C TYR A 100 1.39 17.45 -6.98
N GLY A 101 2.07 18.54 -7.36
CA GLY A 101 2.75 18.63 -8.64
C GLY A 101 4.11 17.94 -8.63
N ARG A 102 4.75 17.84 -7.46
CA ARG A 102 6.05 17.19 -7.27
C ARG A 102 5.97 16.06 -6.24
N TRP A 103 6.82 15.05 -6.42
CA TRP A 103 6.83 13.91 -5.52
C TRP A 103 7.35 14.28 -4.12
N SER A 104 8.33 15.19 -4.05
CA SER A 104 8.82 15.74 -2.78
C SER A 104 7.71 16.36 -1.91
N GLU A 105 6.79 17.10 -2.53
CA GLU A 105 5.64 17.72 -1.85
C GLU A 105 4.72 16.67 -1.23
N ALA A 106 4.39 15.62 -1.99
CA ALA A 106 3.53 14.53 -1.51
C ALA A 106 4.16 13.72 -0.37
N VAL A 107 5.47 13.44 -0.47
CA VAL A 107 6.22 12.73 0.58
C VAL A 107 6.30 13.56 1.85
N ALA A 108 6.65 14.84 1.75
CA ALA A 108 6.73 15.74 2.89
C ALA A 108 5.37 15.87 3.60
N ALA A 109 4.29 16.09 2.84
CA ALA A 109 2.94 16.17 3.40
C ALA A 109 2.53 14.87 4.11
N SER A 110 2.85 13.70 3.53
CA SER A 110 2.53 12.43 4.19
C SER A 110 3.35 12.21 5.47
N LEU A 111 4.60 12.66 5.53
CA LEU A 111 5.41 12.61 6.74
C LEU A 111 4.88 13.58 7.81
N GLU A 112 4.40 14.75 7.40
CA GLU A 112 3.74 15.74 8.27
C GLU A 112 2.47 15.18 8.91
N ASP A 113 1.62 14.49 8.12
CA ASP A 113 0.44 13.80 8.64
C ASP A 113 0.82 12.73 9.67
N ILE A 114 1.85 11.93 9.36
CA ILE A 114 2.35 10.90 10.27
C ILE A 114 2.90 11.51 11.56
N ALA A 115 3.70 12.57 11.46
CA ALA A 115 4.25 13.25 12.64
C ALA A 115 3.13 13.82 13.52
N THR A 116 2.14 14.46 12.90
CA THR A 116 0.96 15.01 13.59
C THR A 116 0.15 13.92 14.28
N ASP A 117 -0.08 12.78 13.62
CA ASP A 117 -0.80 11.64 14.22
C ASP A 117 0.00 11.03 15.39
N VAL A 118 1.33 10.93 15.27
CA VAL A 118 2.22 10.41 16.33
C VAL A 118 2.22 11.33 17.55
N GLU A 119 2.32 12.63 17.35
CA GLU A 119 2.23 13.65 18.41
C GLU A 119 0.84 13.64 19.06
N GLY A 120 -0.22 13.49 18.26
CA GLY A 120 -1.61 13.48 18.71
C GLY A 120 -1.96 12.30 19.65
N ILE A 121 -1.19 11.21 19.61
CA ILE A 121 -1.30 10.08 20.54
C ILE A 121 -0.26 10.14 21.68
N GLY A 122 0.49 11.23 21.81
CA GLY A 122 1.45 11.45 22.88
C GLY A 122 2.80 10.76 22.70
N LEU A 123 3.14 10.31 21.49
CA LEU A 123 4.47 9.78 21.18
C LEU A 123 5.38 10.88 20.61
N ASP A 124 6.70 10.67 20.70
CA ASP A 124 7.67 11.58 20.10
C ASP A 124 7.75 11.38 18.58
N ALA A 125 7.59 12.47 17.83
CA ALA A 125 7.76 12.50 16.37
C ALA A 125 9.01 13.29 15.94
N SER A 126 9.89 13.68 16.86
CA SER A 126 11.07 14.49 16.55
C SER A 126 11.98 13.85 15.49
N ASP A 127 12.01 12.52 15.41
CA ASP A 127 12.74 11.77 14.38
C ASP A 127 12.06 11.88 13.01
N VAL A 128 10.74 11.72 12.91
CA VAL A 128 9.96 11.94 11.68
C VAL A 128 10.11 13.39 11.20
N ARG A 129 10.08 14.36 12.11
CA ARG A 129 10.32 15.79 11.79
C ARG A 129 11.71 16.01 11.18
N LYS A 130 12.75 15.31 11.64
CA LYS A 130 14.08 15.36 11.02
C LYS A 130 14.09 14.76 9.62
N VAL A 131 13.32 13.69 9.37
CA VAL A 131 13.17 13.11 8.03
C VAL A 131 12.51 14.11 7.07
N ILE A 132 11.53 14.89 7.54
CA ILE A 132 10.91 15.97 6.73
C ILE A 132 11.96 17.02 6.33
N VAL A 133 12.82 17.44 7.27
CA VAL A 133 13.92 18.37 6.97
C VAL A 133 14.88 17.79 5.92
N ALA A 134 15.27 16.52 6.05
CA ALA A 134 16.12 15.85 5.06
C ALA A 134 15.42 15.76 3.68
N ALA A 135 14.13 15.44 3.66
CA ALA A 135 13.33 15.38 2.43
C ALA A 135 13.27 16.74 1.72
N HIS A 136 13.14 17.85 2.46
CA HIS A 136 13.19 19.20 1.90
C HIS A 136 14.59 19.57 1.38
N HIS A 137 15.64 19.26 2.14
CA HIS A 137 17.01 19.55 1.73
C HIS A 137 17.40 18.84 0.43
N HIS A 138 16.93 17.61 0.24
CA HIS A 138 17.20 16.77 -0.93
C HIS A 138 15.98 16.60 -1.85
N GLN A 139 15.07 17.58 -1.90
CA GLN A 139 13.83 17.47 -2.68
C GLN A 139 14.07 17.15 -4.17
N ALA A 140 15.18 17.61 -4.75
CA ALA A 140 15.55 17.32 -6.13
C ALA A 140 15.74 15.80 -6.40
N VAL A 141 16.18 15.04 -5.39
CA VAL A 141 16.34 13.59 -5.47
C VAL A 141 14.97 12.89 -5.49
N LEU A 142 13.99 13.41 -4.75
CA LEU A 142 12.61 12.92 -4.82
C LEU A 142 11.96 13.28 -6.17
N ASP A 143 12.24 14.48 -6.65
CA ASP A 143 11.63 15.02 -7.88
C ASP A 143 12.23 14.46 -9.19
N GLU A 144 13.24 13.58 -9.10
CA GLU A 144 13.58 12.69 -10.23
C GLU A 144 12.39 11.83 -10.66
N ILE A 145 11.45 11.57 -9.75
CA ILE A 145 10.21 10.87 -10.05
C ILE A 145 9.23 11.88 -10.64
N ALA A 146 9.12 11.86 -11.97
CA ALA A 146 8.30 12.79 -12.74
C ALA A 146 6.91 12.26 -13.11
N GLU A 147 6.66 10.96 -12.96
CA GLU A 147 5.41 10.32 -13.38
C GLU A 147 4.74 9.56 -12.22
N PRO A 148 3.58 10.03 -11.72
CA PRO A 148 2.85 9.33 -10.67
C PRO A 148 2.33 7.98 -11.16
N ARG A 149 2.60 6.93 -10.38
CA ARG A 149 2.09 5.57 -10.61
C ARG A 149 1.21 5.14 -9.45
N MET A 150 0.24 4.27 -9.72
CA MET A 150 -0.61 3.74 -8.66
C MET A 150 0.22 2.87 -7.73
N LEU A 151 0.14 3.13 -6.43
CA LEU A 151 0.68 2.30 -5.35
C LEU A 151 -0.49 1.58 -4.71
N ALA A 152 -0.38 0.28 -4.48
CA ALA A 152 -1.44 -0.48 -3.82
C ALA A 152 -1.64 -0.06 -2.35
N GLY A 153 -0.57 0.35 -1.68
CA GLY A 153 -0.59 0.86 -0.31
C GLY A 153 -0.46 -0.21 0.77
N ASP A 154 -1.06 -1.40 0.56
CA ASP A 154 -0.90 -2.55 1.47
C ASP A 154 -1.10 -3.92 0.79
N LEU A 155 -0.72 -4.05 -0.49
CA LEU A 155 -0.83 -5.36 -1.17
C LEU A 155 0.25 -6.32 -0.66
N TRP A 156 -0.13 -7.15 0.32
CA TRP A 156 0.70 -8.22 0.87
C TRP A 156 -0.16 -9.41 1.33
N LEU A 157 0.44 -10.35 2.06
CA LEU A 157 -0.21 -11.61 2.47
C LEU A 157 -1.61 -11.44 3.10
N PRO A 158 -1.86 -10.49 4.04
CA PRO A 158 -3.19 -10.31 4.63
C PRO A 158 -4.29 -9.89 3.64
N ASN A 159 -3.89 -9.30 2.51
CA ASN A 159 -4.77 -8.69 1.51
C ASN A 159 -4.83 -9.51 0.21
N THR A 160 -4.52 -10.81 0.31
CA THR A 160 -4.59 -11.79 -0.78
C THR A 160 -5.35 -13.04 -0.35
N GLN A 161 -6.04 -13.66 -1.29
CA GLN A 161 -6.72 -14.94 -1.13
C GLN A 161 -6.14 -15.98 -2.10
N LEU A 162 -6.14 -17.24 -1.68
CA LEU A 162 -5.67 -18.38 -2.44
C LEU A 162 -6.81 -19.31 -2.81
N ASP A 163 -6.67 -19.99 -3.94
CA ASP A 163 -7.50 -21.13 -4.30
C ASP A 163 -7.37 -22.24 -3.23
N GLN A 164 -8.50 -22.80 -2.79
CA GLN A 164 -8.55 -23.81 -1.73
C GLN A 164 -7.96 -25.18 -2.14
N HIS A 165 -8.02 -25.50 -3.43
CA HIS A 165 -7.77 -26.85 -3.96
C HIS A 165 -6.59 -26.91 -4.92
N ALA A 166 -6.01 -25.76 -5.31
CA ALA A 166 -4.90 -25.72 -6.23
C ALA A 166 -3.68 -26.47 -5.68
N PRO A 167 -2.96 -27.24 -6.53
CA PRO A 167 -1.76 -27.99 -6.12
C PRO A 167 -0.57 -27.08 -5.79
N GLU A 168 -0.60 -25.84 -6.27
CA GLU A 168 0.34 -24.76 -5.95
C GLU A 168 -0.45 -23.55 -5.45
N PRO A 169 0.15 -22.64 -4.66
CA PRO A 169 -0.56 -21.47 -4.16
C PRO A 169 -0.88 -20.49 -5.31
N VAL A 170 -2.15 -20.46 -5.70
CA VAL A 170 -2.67 -19.57 -6.75
C VAL A 170 -3.45 -18.44 -6.09
N ILE A 171 -3.03 -17.19 -6.33
CA ILE A 171 -3.79 -16.01 -5.89
C ILE A 171 -5.06 -15.90 -6.74
N THR A 172 -6.22 -15.98 -6.09
CA THR A 172 -7.54 -15.78 -6.71
C THR A 172 -8.04 -14.36 -6.45
N GLY A 173 -7.78 -13.82 -5.25
CA GLY A 173 -8.29 -12.51 -4.86
C GLY A 173 -7.24 -11.56 -4.32
N VAL A 174 -7.42 -10.26 -4.57
CA VAL A 174 -6.75 -9.15 -3.88
C VAL A 174 -7.79 -8.14 -3.44
N TYR A 175 -7.62 -7.54 -2.27
CA TYR A 175 -8.58 -6.60 -1.68
C TYR A 175 -7.85 -5.57 -0.79
N ASP A 176 -8.64 -4.68 -0.18
CA ASP A 176 -8.17 -3.63 0.75
C ASP A 176 -7.18 -2.62 0.15
N PHE A 177 -7.66 -1.95 -0.90
CA PHE A 177 -6.95 -0.87 -1.60
C PHE A 177 -7.26 0.52 -0.99
N ASP A 178 -7.57 0.58 0.31
CA ASP A 178 -7.99 1.82 1.01
C ASP A 178 -6.84 2.82 1.20
N ARG A 179 -5.59 2.34 1.13
CA ARG A 179 -4.33 3.11 1.21
C ARG A 179 -3.71 3.42 -0.15
N THR A 180 -4.46 3.21 -1.24
CA THR A 180 -3.93 3.42 -2.60
C THR A 180 -3.47 4.85 -2.79
N TRP A 181 -2.32 5.01 -3.44
CA TRP A 181 -1.64 6.29 -3.60
C TRP A 181 -1.18 6.51 -5.03
N TRP A 182 -0.93 7.77 -5.43
CA TRP A 182 -0.18 8.08 -6.64
C TRP A 182 1.24 8.52 -6.27
N GLY A 183 2.26 7.77 -6.69
CA GLY A 183 3.63 7.94 -6.22
C GLY A 183 4.69 7.21 -7.03
N ASP A 184 5.89 7.14 -6.46
CA ASP A 184 6.97 6.27 -6.93
C ASP A 184 6.64 4.80 -6.59
N PRO A 185 6.58 3.87 -7.56
CA PRO A 185 6.43 2.43 -7.30
C PRO A 185 7.35 1.89 -6.21
N ALA A 186 8.57 2.43 -6.10
CA ALA A 186 9.56 2.04 -5.11
C ALA A 186 9.16 2.38 -3.66
N ALA A 187 8.19 3.28 -3.46
CA ALA A 187 7.67 3.69 -2.16
C ALA A 187 6.48 2.85 -1.68
N ASP A 188 6.03 1.86 -2.46
CA ASP A 188 4.89 1.03 -2.07
C ASP A 188 5.27 0.04 -0.96
N TRP A 189 4.32 -0.22 -0.06
CA TRP A 189 4.47 -1.19 1.02
C TRP A 189 4.83 -2.58 0.50
N THR A 190 4.24 -2.98 -0.64
CA THR A 190 4.55 -4.25 -1.31
C THR A 190 6.05 -4.36 -1.62
N ILE A 191 6.69 -3.27 -2.05
CA ILE A 191 8.13 -3.24 -2.35
C ILE A 191 8.97 -3.35 -1.09
N ARG A 192 8.60 -2.62 -0.03
CA ARG A 192 9.23 -2.77 1.28
C ARG A 192 9.18 -4.23 1.75
N MET A 193 8.02 -4.86 1.66
CA MET A 193 7.82 -6.23 2.12
C MET A 193 8.56 -7.25 1.24
N ALA A 194 8.60 -7.08 -0.08
CA ALA A 194 9.37 -7.93 -0.99
C ALA A 194 10.89 -7.83 -0.76
N THR A 195 11.38 -6.68 -0.29
CA THR A 195 12.81 -6.42 -0.03
C THR A 195 13.25 -6.88 1.37
N ALA A 196 12.31 -7.01 2.31
CA ALA A 196 12.63 -7.20 3.73
C ALA A 196 13.49 -8.44 4.05
N LYS A 197 13.40 -9.52 3.25
CA LYS A 197 14.16 -10.76 3.45
C LYS A 197 14.51 -11.43 2.11
N PRO A 198 15.72 -11.99 1.95
CA PRO A 198 16.12 -12.73 0.75
C PRO A 198 15.69 -14.22 0.83
N ASP A 199 14.42 -14.47 1.15
CA ASP A 199 13.83 -15.82 1.22
C ASP A 199 13.06 -16.15 -0.08
N GLU A 200 11.94 -16.88 -0.01
CA GLU A 200 11.11 -17.17 -1.18
C GLU A 200 10.57 -15.89 -1.86
N ARG A 201 10.60 -14.75 -1.16
CA ARG A 201 10.31 -13.42 -1.73
C ARG A 201 11.20 -13.05 -2.90
N ILE A 202 12.40 -13.64 -3.05
CA ILE A 202 13.25 -13.41 -4.22
C ILE A 202 12.48 -13.66 -5.53
N ALA A 203 11.54 -14.62 -5.53
CA ALA A 203 10.73 -14.95 -6.70
C ALA A 203 9.79 -13.82 -7.16
N PHE A 204 9.44 -12.87 -6.27
CA PHE A 204 8.68 -11.67 -6.62
C PHE A 204 9.37 -10.87 -7.73
N TRP A 205 10.69 -10.72 -7.63
CA TRP A 205 11.48 -9.91 -8.55
C TRP A 205 11.62 -10.51 -9.94
N TYR A 206 11.39 -11.83 -10.10
CA TYR A 206 11.43 -12.48 -11.41
C TYR A 206 10.30 -12.02 -12.34
N THR A 207 9.15 -11.65 -11.78
CA THR A 207 7.97 -11.20 -12.54
C THR A 207 7.72 -9.71 -12.42
N TYR A 208 8.00 -9.13 -11.24
CA TYR A 208 7.91 -7.69 -11.04
C TYR A 208 8.96 -6.93 -11.87
N GLY A 209 10.18 -7.47 -11.97
CA GLY A 209 11.33 -6.81 -12.59
C GLY A 209 12.28 -6.18 -11.57
N ARG A 210 13.29 -5.44 -12.03
CA ARG A 210 14.30 -4.82 -11.15
C ARG A 210 13.95 -3.37 -10.86
N LEU A 211 14.16 -2.94 -9.62
CA LEU A 211 14.14 -1.52 -9.27
C LEU A 211 15.38 -0.80 -9.80
N ARG A 212 15.25 0.49 -10.10
CA ARG A 212 16.38 1.36 -10.45
C ARG A 212 17.41 1.35 -9.31
N GLN A 213 18.67 1.19 -9.68
CA GLN A 213 19.81 1.20 -8.75
C GLN A 213 20.65 2.45 -9.03
N SER A 214 20.82 3.29 -8.01
CA SER A 214 21.63 4.52 -8.01
C SER A 214 21.73 5.01 -6.57
N GLU A 215 22.69 5.88 -6.26
CA GLU A 215 22.80 6.51 -4.93
C GLU A 215 21.51 7.24 -4.55
N ASP A 216 20.94 8.00 -5.49
CA ASP A 216 19.67 8.71 -5.34
C ASP A 216 18.49 7.76 -5.07
N ALA A 217 18.44 6.61 -5.75
CA ALA A 217 17.41 5.60 -5.51
C ALA A 217 17.58 4.93 -4.14
N ALA A 218 18.81 4.70 -3.69
CA ALA A 218 19.10 4.17 -2.36
C ALA A 218 18.71 5.18 -1.28
N TRP A 219 18.98 6.47 -1.50
CA TRP A 219 18.57 7.55 -0.60
C TRP A 219 17.03 7.67 -0.54
N ARG A 220 16.32 7.63 -1.67
CA ARG A 220 14.84 7.61 -1.69
C ARG A 220 14.28 6.45 -0.89
N GLN A 221 14.85 5.26 -1.04
CA GLN A 221 14.44 4.08 -0.28
C GLN A 221 14.55 4.28 1.24
N LYS A 222 15.55 5.03 1.72
CA LYS A 222 15.66 5.38 3.14
C LYS A 222 14.54 6.31 3.59
N ILE A 223 14.17 7.31 2.78
CA ILE A 223 13.02 8.18 3.06
C ILE A 223 11.71 7.38 3.06
N TYR A 224 11.53 6.44 2.12
CA TYR A 224 10.34 5.59 2.07
C TYR A 224 10.26 4.66 3.27
N GLU A 225 11.38 4.05 3.68
CA GLU A 225 11.41 3.23 4.90
C GLU A 225 11.08 4.06 6.14
N ALA A 226 11.61 5.28 6.26
CA ALA A 226 11.27 6.18 7.35
C ALA A 226 9.76 6.48 7.40
N ARG A 227 9.15 6.79 6.24
CA ARG A 227 7.70 6.98 6.13
C ARG A 227 6.93 5.75 6.60
N HIS A 228 7.35 4.55 6.17
CA HIS A 228 6.73 3.31 6.61
C HIS A 228 6.89 3.06 8.11
N LEU A 229 8.08 3.30 8.68
CA LEU A 229 8.32 3.14 10.12
C LEU A 229 7.43 4.07 10.96
N GLY A 230 7.27 5.32 10.53
CA GLY A 230 6.37 6.27 11.19
C GLY A 230 4.91 5.79 11.16
N ALA A 231 4.42 5.31 10.01
CA ALA A 231 3.08 4.73 9.90
C ALA A 231 2.90 3.44 10.73
N ILE A 232 3.89 2.55 10.71
CA ILE A 232 3.89 1.31 11.54
C ILE A 232 3.87 1.65 13.03
N ARG A 233 4.55 2.73 13.46
CA ARG A 233 4.59 3.15 14.86
C ARG A 233 3.18 3.41 15.39
N LEU A 234 2.35 4.10 14.61
CA LEU A 234 0.94 4.35 14.92
C LEU A 234 0.15 3.05 15.09
N GLU A 235 0.33 2.11 14.16
CA GLU A 235 -0.37 0.82 14.20
C GLU A 235 0.07 -0.04 15.39
N ARG A 236 1.37 -0.07 15.69
CA ARG A 236 1.91 -0.76 16.86
C ARG A 236 1.37 -0.19 18.16
N HIS A 237 1.27 1.14 18.26
CA HIS A 237 0.66 1.79 19.42
C HIS A 237 -0.82 1.40 19.55
N ARG A 238 -1.59 1.44 18.45
CA ARG A 238 -3.00 1.02 18.41
C ARG A 238 -3.21 -0.41 18.91
N LEU A 239 -2.27 -1.31 18.61
CA LEU A 239 -2.28 -2.71 19.01
C LEU A 239 -1.66 -2.98 20.39
N GLY A 240 -1.21 -1.94 21.12
CA GLY A 240 -0.55 -2.10 22.43
C GLY A 240 0.85 -2.73 22.37
N ASN A 241 1.49 -2.74 21.20
CA ASN A 241 2.82 -3.31 20.99
C ASN A 241 3.92 -2.31 21.39
N VAL A 242 4.14 -2.17 22.70
CA VAL A 242 5.11 -1.24 23.30
C VAL A 242 6.55 -1.50 22.82
N GLU A 243 6.96 -2.76 22.76
CA GLU A 243 8.30 -3.15 22.30
C GLU A 243 8.51 -2.74 20.84
N GLY A 244 7.51 -2.98 19.99
CA GLY A 244 7.56 -2.58 18.59
C GLY A 244 7.59 -1.05 18.41
N VAL A 245 6.88 -0.29 19.24
CA VAL A 245 6.98 1.18 19.23
C VAL A 245 8.41 1.59 19.57
N SER A 246 8.98 1.05 20.65
CA SER A 246 10.37 1.33 21.07
C SER A 246 11.38 0.99 19.98
N ALA A 247 11.30 -0.21 19.38
CA ALA A 247 12.19 -0.65 18.32
C ALA A 247 12.13 0.24 17.06
N SER A 248 10.98 0.86 16.78
CA SER A 248 10.83 1.75 15.62
C SER A 248 11.69 3.01 15.71
N TYR A 249 12.02 3.50 16.91
CA TYR A 249 12.92 4.64 17.09
C TYR A 249 14.36 4.28 16.75
N GLY A 250 14.81 3.08 17.15
CA GLY A 250 16.14 2.59 16.80
C GLY A 250 16.31 2.47 15.28
N SER A 251 15.34 1.87 14.60
CA SER A 251 15.36 1.78 13.13
C SER A 251 15.31 3.15 12.44
N MET A 252 14.58 4.13 13.00
CA MET A 252 14.56 5.48 12.47
C MET A 252 15.90 6.20 12.67
N ALA A 253 16.57 5.99 13.81
CA ALA A 253 17.89 6.56 14.08
C ALA A 253 18.94 6.05 13.07
N ASP A 254 18.92 4.76 12.74
CA ASP A 254 19.81 4.18 11.72
C ASP A 254 19.58 4.80 10.34
N ILE A 255 18.33 5.13 10.00
CA ILE A 255 18.00 5.83 8.76
C ILE A 255 18.55 7.27 8.80
N LEU A 256 18.27 8.01 9.86
CA LEU A 256 18.72 9.40 10.01
C LEU A 256 20.25 9.54 9.97
N ALA A 257 21.00 8.55 10.45
CA ALA A 257 22.45 8.52 10.31
C ALA A 257 22.94 8.44 8.85
N THR A 258 22.07 8.08 7.91
CA THR A 258 22.38 7.94 6.48
C THR A 258 21.78 9.02 5.59
N VAL A 259 20.68 9.67 6.03
CA VAL A 259 19.96 10.68 5.23
C VAL A 259 20.11 12.11 5.75
N GLY A 260 20.60 12.27 6.99
CA GLY A 260 20.83 13.57 7.63
C GLY A 260 22.11 14.26 7.19
#